data_AF-A0A3D2GB91-F1
#
_entry.id   AF-A0A3D2GB91-F1
#
_cell.length_a   1.000
_cell.length_b   1.000
_cell.length_c   1.000
_cell.angle_alpha   90.00
_cell.angle_beta   90.00
_cell.angle_gamma   90.00
#
_symmetry.space_group_name_H-M   'P 1'
#
loop_
_entity.id
_entity.type
_entity.pdbx_description
1 polymer ?
#
loop_
_entity_poly.entity_id
_entity_poly.type
_entity_poly.pdbx_seq_one_letter_code
_entity_poly.pdbx_strand_id
1 'polypeptide(L)' 'MSQGRKGKLNYRCPSCFMRDLDIDMFYDKEKDEFYCMRCQYTGNEQDVLEKNEMVRFRYRAMAKRFTKFDFD' A
#
# COMPACT_ATOMS: atom_id res chain seq x y z
N MET A 1 -4.96 0.06 12.71
CA MET A 1 -3.91 -0.22 13.71
C MET A 1 -3.00 1.00 13.79
N SER A 2 -3.11 1.84 14.82
CA SER A 2 -2.21 2.98 15.00
C SER A 2 -0.97 2.51 15.78
N GLN A 3 0.10 2.16 15.06
CA GLN A 3 1.40 1.93 15.68
C GLN A 3 1.97 3.30 16.07
N GLY A 4 1.77 3.66 17.35
CA GLY A 4 2.15 4.93 17.99
C GLY A 4 3.66 5.15 18.12
N ARG A 5 4.42 5.04 17.03
CA ARG A 5 5.82 5.52 16.96
C ARG A 5 5.85 6.81 16.14
N LYS A 6 6.56 7.83 16.64
CA LYS A 6 6.99 9.01 15.87
C LYS A 6 8.08 8.57 14.85
N GLY A 7 7.67 7.83 13.83
CA GLY A 7 8.51 7.37 12.73
C GLY A 7 7.91 7.78 11.38
N LYS A 8 8.67 7.58 10.30
CA LYS A 8 8.17 7.73 8.92
C LYS A 8 6.91 6.86 8.77
N LEU A 9 5.91 7.35 8.05
CA LEU A 9 4.60 6.67 7.90
C LEU A 9 4.83 5.21 7.45
N ASN A 10 4.16 4.23 8.07
CA ASN A 10 4.25 2.85 7.63
C ASN A 10 3.52 2.71 6.28
N TYR A 11 4.24 2.31 5.23
CA TYR A 11 3.63 1.97 3.95
C TYR A 11 3.03 0.57 3.98
N ARG A 12 1.96 0.34 3.20
CA ARG A 12 1.48 -1.01 2.92
C ARG A 12 2.35 -1.68 1.86
N CYS A 13 2.60 -2.97 2.02
CA CYS A 13 3.34 -3.73 1.02
C CYS A 13 2.54 -3.85 -0.29
N PRO A 14 3.05 -3.34 -1.43
CA PRO A 14 2.31 -3.38 -2.69
C PRO A 14 2.09 -4.80 -3.21
N SER A 15 3.04 -5.71 -2.98
CA SER A 15 2.94 -7.12 -3.40
C SER A 15 1.89 -7.90 -2.59
N CYS A 16 1.83 -7.67 -1.27
CA CYS A 16 0.79 -8.27 -0.42
C CYS A 16 -0.57 -7.64 -0.67
N PHE A 17 -0.61 -6.32 -0.89
CA PHE A 17 -1.85 -5.59 -1.13
C PHE A 17 -2.50 -5.99 -2.47
N MET A 18 -1.71 -6.32 -3.50
CA MET A 18 -2.17 -6.98 -4.73
C MET A 18 -2.74 -8.39 -4.52
N ARG A 19 -2.62 -8.97 -3.33
CA ARG A 19 -3.22 -10.26 -2.95
C ARG A 19 -4.28 -10.08 -1.88
N ASP A 20 -4.82 -8.86 -1.76
CA ASP A 20 -5.81 -8.45 -0.77
C ASP A 20 -5.36 -8.64 0.70
N LEU A 21 -4.04 -8.75 0.92
CA LEU A 21 -3.43 -8.80 2.25
C LEU A 21 -2.98 -7.40 2.65
N ASP A 22 -3.59 -6.87 3.69
CA ASP A 22 -3.23 -5.58 4.28
C ASP A 22 -2.14 -5.76 5.33
N ILE A 23 -0.89 -5.45 4.96
CA ILE A 23 0.26 -5.56 5.87
C ILE A 23 1.14 -4.33 5.78
N ASP A 24 1.50 -3.83 6.96
CA ASP A 24 2.46 -2.75 7.11
C ASP A 24 3.89 -3.24 6.79
N MET A 25 4.64 -2.40 6.13
CA MET A 25 6.07 -2.58 5.90
C MET A 25 6.89 -2.05 7.07
N PHE A 26 8.06 -2.63 7.25
CA PHE A 26 9.07 -2.13 8.16
C PHE A 26 10.05 -1.24 7.40
N TYR A 27 10.55 -0.21 8.06
CA TYR A 27 11.54 0.71 7.50
C TYR A 27 12.90 0.45 8.14
N ASP A 28 13.91 0.22 7.30
CA ASP A 28 15.31 0.14 7.68
C ASP A 28 15.97 1.51 7.49
N LYS A 29 16.39 2.12 8.61
CA LYS A 29 17.05 3.44 8.61
C LYS A 29 18.48 3.40 8.06
N GLU A 30 19.17 2.27 8.16
CA GLU A 30 20.56 2.15 7.73
C GLU A 30 20.65 2.10 6.20
N LYS A 31 19.62 1.52 5.57
CA LYS A 31 19.55 1.32 4.11
C LYS A 31 18.59 2.28 3.41
N ASP A 32 17.77 3.01 4.17
CA ASP A 32 16.67 3.85 3.66
C ASP A 32 15.67 3.04 2.80
N GLU A 33 15.38 1.81 3.22
CA GLU A 33 14.57 0.86 2.48
C GLU A 33 13.38 0.37 3.31
N PHE A 34 12.31 0.02 2.61
CA PHE A 34 11.14 -0.63 3.20
C PHE A 34 11.16 -2.11 2.85
N TYR A 35 10.89 -2.96 3.83
CA TYR A 35 10.79 -4.40 3.65
C TYR A 35 9.50 -4.99 4.24
N CYS A 36 8.99 -6.03 3.59
CA CYS A 36 7.82 -6.77 4.04
C CYS A 36 8.22 -8.13 4.58
N MET A 37 7.88 -8.40 5.85
CA MET A 37 8.16 -9.68 6.49
C MET A 37 7.37 -10.86 5.91
N ARG A 38 6.27 -10.61 5.19
CA ARG A 38 5.38 -11.66 4.70
C ARG A 38 5.78 -12.24 3.35
N CYS A 39 6.19 -11.37 2.42
CA CYS A 39 6.52 -11.75 1.04
C CYS A 39 7.97 -11.43 0.64
N GLN A 40 8.80 -10.98 1.58
CA GLN A 40 10.21 -10.62 1.36
C GLN A 40 10.42 -9.52 0.32
N TYR A 41 9.37 -8.73 0.02
CA TYR A 41 9.50 -7.56 -0.82
C TYR A 41 10.40 -6.52 -0.14
N THR A 42 11.31 -5.93 -0.90
CA THR A 42 12.19 -4.82 -0.50
C THR A 42 12.16 -3.74 -1.57
N GLY A 43 12.13 -2.47 -1.16
CA GLY A 43 12.18 -1.34 -2.10
C GLY A 43 12.36 -0.01 -1.39
N ASN A 44 12.80 1.00 -2.14
CA ASN A 44 12.88 2.38 -1.65
C ASN A 44 11.48 3.02 -1.59
N GLU A 45 11.39 4.22 -1.05
CA GLU A 45 10.11 4.94 -0.92
C GLU A 45 9.40 5.17 -2.26
N GLN A 46 10.16 5.56 -3.28
CA GLN A 46 9.61 5.84 -4.61
C GLN A 46 9.00 4.58 -5.26
N ASP A 47 9.72 3.45 -5.22
CA ASP A 47 9.27 2.17 -5.75
C ASP A 47 8.01 1.67 -5.02
N VAL A 48 7.94 1.87 -3.70
CA VAL A 48 6.75 1.53 -2.90
C VAL A 48 5.54 2.37 -3.31
N LEU A 49 5.73 3.67 -3.57
CA LEU A 49 4.66 4.57 -3.99
C LEU A 49 4.15 4.22 -5.40
N GLU A 50 5.05 4.06 -6.37
CA GLU A 50 4.71 3.70 -7.75
C GLU A 50 3.94 2.36 -7.81
N LYS A 51 4.42 1.34 -7.09
CA LYS A 51 3.74 0.04 -7.05
C LYS A 51 2.43 0.07 -6.28
N ASN A 52 2.29 0.90 -5.26
CA ASN A 52 1.01 1.11 -4.58
C ASN A 52 -0.03 1.75 -5.51
N GLU A 53 0.40 2.67 -6.37
CA GLU A 53 -0.47 3.28 -7.37
C GLU A 53 -0.99 2.23 -8.37
N MET A 54 -0.12 1.31 -8.83
CA MET A 54 -0.55 0.20 -9.68
C MET A 54 -1.65 -0.67 -9.04
N VAL A 55 -1.63 -0.86 -7.72
CA VAL A 55 -2.69 -1.65 -7.03
C VAL A 55 -4.06 -0.98 -7.17
N ARG A 56 -4.10 0.35 -7.22
CA ARG A 56 -5.35 1.11 -7.37
C ARG A 56 -6.04 0.86 -8.70
N PHE A 57 -5.33 0.39 -9.73
CA PHE A 57 -5.93 -0.02 -11.01
C PHE A 57 -7.05 -1.04 -10.83
N ARG A 58 -6.93 -1.95 -9.86
CA ARG A 58 -7.99 -2.94 -9.56
C ARG A 58 -9.25 -2.28 -9.02
N TYR A 59 -9.10 -1.22 -8.25
CA TYR A 59 -10.20 -0.53 -7.58
C TYR A 59 -10.70 0.66 -8.43
N ARG A 60 -10.92 0.44 -9.74
CA ARG A 60 -11.30 1.46 -10.75
C ARG A 60 -12.27 2.51 -10.22
N ALA A 61 -13.44 2.07 -9.78
CA ALA A 61 -14.53 2.91 -9.32
C ALA A 61 -14.51 3.15 -7.80
N MET A 62 -13.37 2.97 -7.12
CA MET A 62 -13.27 3.09 -5.65
C MET A 62 -13.79 4.43 -5.12
N ALA A 63 -13.56 5.51 -5.87
CA ALA A 63 -14.01 6.85 -5.52
C ALA A 63 -15.40 7.20 -6.10
N LYS A 64 -15.97 6.36 -6.96
CA LYS A 64 -17.29 6.60 -7.56
C LYS A 64 -18.37 5.94 -6.70
N ARG A 65 -19.23 6.76 -6.11
CA ARG A 65 -20.46 6.29 -5.47
C ARG A 65 -21.55 6.15 -6.53
N PHE A 66 -21.94 4.92 -6.84
CA PHE A 66 -23.09 4.67 -7.71
C PHE A 66 -24.39 4.95 -6.96
N THR A 67 -25.31 5.63 -7.63
CA THR A 67 -26.67 5.90 -7.17
C THR A 67 -27.67 5.17 -8.07
N LYS A 68 -28.94 5.11 -7.67
CA LYS A 68 -29.98 4.44 -8.49
C LYS A 68 -30.14 5.05 -9.89
N PHE A 69 -29.80 6.33 -10.05
CA PHE A 69 -29.94 7.09 -11.31
C PHE A 69 -28.77 6.89 -12.28
N ASP A 70 -27.69 6.20 -11.88
CA ASP A 70 -26.55 5.89 -12.77
C ASP A 70 -26.85 4.73 -13.73
N PHE A 71 -28.02 4.08 -13.59
CA PHE A 71 -28.40 2.85 -14.31
C PHE A 71 -29.76 2.96 -15.04
N ASP A 72 -30.40 4.14 -15.00
CA ASP A 72 -31.60 4.48 -15.78
C ASP A 72 -31.19 5.01 -17.17
#